data_AF-A0A177ASX7-F1
#
_entry.id   AF-A0A177ASX7-F1
#
_cell.length_a   1.000
_cell.length_b   1.000
_cell.length_c   1.000
_cell.angle_alpha   90.00
_cell.angle_beta   90.00
_cell.angle_gamma   90.00
#
_symmetry.space_group_name_H-M   'P 1'
#
loop_
_entity.id
_entity.type
_entity.pdbx_description
1 polymer ?
#
loop_
_entity_poly.entity_id
_entity_poly.type
_entity_poly.pdbx_seq_one_letter_code
_entity_poly.pdbx_strand_id
1 'polypeptide(L)'
;ETKRLEELRKKREMEMDYLGPFLAQIGDPKNITKSQAYKCKDDCLLDLKQRLINKANLIQSRYEKETKNLQKKQSWYQQNQISMQKDDEINYLNYCSEAMFRIRILETRLARHKQQAPQKYMELEKKIKSDSRLIHLFI
;
A
#
# COMPACT_ATOMS: atom_id res chain seq x y z
N GLU A 1 -16.86 -11.82 -8.56
CA GLU A 1 -17.02 -10.48 -7.96
C GLU A 1 -15.71 -9.68 -7.81
N THR A 2 -14.62 -10.29 -7.34
CA THR A 2 -13.31 -9.63 -7.11
C THR A 2 -12.68 -8.97 -8.34
N LYS A 3 -12.70 -9.61 -9.52
CA LYS A 3 -12.18 -9.01 -10.77
C LYS A 3 -12.91 -7.72 -11.16
N ARG A 4 -14.24 -7.69 -11.03
CA ARG A 4 -15.09 -6.56 -11.42
C ARG A 4 -14.85 -5.35 -10.52
N LEU A 5 -14.64 -5.58 -9.23
CA LEU A 5 -14.26 -4.54 -8.27
C LEU A 5 -12.85 -4.00 -8.50
N GLU A 6 -11.91 -4.87 -8.89
CA GLU A 6 -10.54 -4.48 -9.23
C GLU A 6 -10.49 -3.69 -10.55
N GLU A 7 -11.29 -4.07 -11.55
CA GLU A 7 -11.48 -3.33 -12.79
C GLU A 7 -12.13 -1.97 -12.54
N LEU A 8 -13.20 -1.90 -11.73
CA LEU A 8 -13.84 -0.64 -11.35
C LEU A 8 -12.89 0.25 -10.57
N ARG A 9 -12.04 -0.29 -9.70
CA ARG A 9 -10.98 0.46 -9.02
C ARG A 9 -9.93 0.98 -10.00
N LYS A 10 -9.44 0.13 -10.91
CA LYS A 10 -8.49 0.56 -11.94
C LYS A 10 -9.10 1.64 -12.83
N LYS A 11 -10.38 1.53 -13.17
CA LYS A 11 -11.12 2.52 -13.97
C LYS A 11 -11.25 3.85 -13.22
N ARG A 12 -11.61 3.82 -11.93
CA ARG A 12 -11.65 5.02 -11.08
C ARG A 12 -10.27 5.65 -10.85
N GLU A 13 -9.24 4.81 -10.68
CA GLU A 13 -7.83 5.24 -10.60
C GLU A 13 -7.33 5.82 -11.95
N MET A 14 -7.92 5.42 -13.09
CA MET A 14 -7.69 6.04 -14.40
C MET A 14 -8.51 7.31 -14.63
N GLU A 15 -9.70 7.42 -14.03
CA GLU A 15 -10.57 8.61 -14.12
C GLU A 15 -10.08 9.77 -13.25
N MET A 16 -9.33 9.50 -12.17
CA MET A 16 -8.65 10.56 -11.42
C MET A 16 -7.44 11.06 -12.22
N ASP A 17 -7.44 12.34 -12.58
CA ASP A 17 -6.33 12.98 -13.27
C ASP A 17 -5.07 12.96 -12.38
N TYR A 18 -4.20 11.98 -12.64
CA TYR A 18 -2.98 11.74 -11.87
C TYR A 18 -1.95 12.87 -11.98
N LEU A 19 -2.01 13.71 -13.02
CA LEU A 19 -1.17 14.89 -13.18
C LEU A 19 -1.86 16.18 -12.79
N GLY A 20 -3.20 16.22 -12.74
CA GLY A 20 -4.00 17.41 -12.48
C GLY A 20 -3.52 18.26 -11.29
N PRO A 21 -3.30 17.65 -10.10
CA PRO A 21 -2.79 18.38 -8.94
C PRO A 21 -1.41 19.00 -9.15
N PHE A 22 -0.53 18.34 -9.91
CA PHE A 22 0.84 18.80 -10.16
C PHE A 22 0.87 19.88 -11.24
N LEU A 23 0.04 19.75 -12.28
CA LEU A 23 -0.11 20.75 -13.32
C LEU A 23 -0.77 22.03 -12.80
N ALA A 24 -1.72 21.92 -11.88
CA ALA A 24 -2.35 23.07 -11.23
C ALA A 24 -1.33 23.93 -10.46
N GLN A 25 -0.30 23.32 -9.88
CA GLN A 25 0.78 24.04 -9.16
C GLN A 25 1.70 24.84 -10.11
N ILE A 26 1.73 24.52 -11.41
CA ILE A 26 2.56 25.22 -12.40
C ILE A 26 1.93 26.57 -12.81
N GLY A 27 0.61 26.73 -12.66
CA GLY A 27 -0.10 27.99 -12.88
C GLY A 27 -0.37 28.36 -14.35
N ASP A 28 0.48 27.97 -15.30
CA ASP A 28 0.23 28.12 -16.75
C ASP A 28 0.37 26.78 -17.51
N PRO A 29 -0.73 26.02 -17.65
CA PRO A 29 -0.72 24.74 -18.38
C PRO A 29 -0.46 24.88 -19.88
N LYS A 30 -0.62 26.08 -20.45
CA LYS A 30 -0.47 26.30 -21.91
C LYS A 30 0.99 26.51 -22.33
N ASN A 31 1.85 26.96 -21.40
CA ASN A 31 3.26 27.22 -21.64
C ASN A 31 4.17 26.45 -20.68
N ILE A 32 4.00 25.13 -20.58
CA ILE A 32 4.88 24.30 -19.76
C ILE A 32 6.26 24.21 -20.43
N THR A 33 7.29 24.63 -19.71
CA THR A 33 8.69 24.45 -20.12
C THR A 33 9.16 23.02 -19.88
N LYS A 34 10.25 22.59 -20.57
CA LYS A 34 10.85 21.27 -20.32
C LYS A 34 11.19 21.07 -18.84
N SER A 35 11.78 22.08 -18.18
CA SER A 35 12.12 22.01 -16.75
C SER A 35 10.90 21.77 -15.86
N GLN A 36 9.79 22.48 -16.12
CA GLN A 36 8.54 22.28 -15.40
C GLN A 36 7.92 20.89 -15.65
N ALA A 37 8.04 20.35 -16.87
CA ALA A 37 7.58 19.00 -17.18
C ALA A 37 8.39 17.93 -16.41
N TYR A 38 9.72 18.07 -16.36
CA TYR A 38 10.56 17.18 -15.55
C TYR A 38 10.23 17.27 -14.06
N LYS A 39 10.06 18.49 -13.53
CA LYS A 39 9.65 18.70 -12.15
C LYS A 39 8.29 18.06 -11.85
N CYS A 40 7.28 18.27 -12.71
CA CYS A 40 5.95 17.67 -12.59
C CYS A 40 6.03 16.14 -12.55
N LYS A 41 6.83 15.54 -13.44
CA LYS A 41 7.06 14.09 -13.46
C LYS A 41 7.73 13.62 -12.16
N ASP A 42 8.77 14.30 -11.70
CA ASP A 42 9.50 13.91 -10.49
C ASP A 42 8.63 14.05 -9.24
N ASP A 43 7.85 15.13 -9.11
CA ASP A 43 6.92 15.36 -8.00
C ASP A 43 5.79 14.29 -7.99
N CYS A 44 5.24 13.97 -9.16
CA CYS A 44 4.22 12.92 -9.29
C CYS A 44 4.75 11.52 -8.93
N LEU A 45 5.96 11.19 -9.36
CA LEU A 45 6.62 9.93 -9.02
C LEU A 45 7.00 9.85 -7.53
N LEU A 46 7.46 10.97 -6.95
CA LEU A 46 7.78 11.06 -5.54
C LEU A 46 6.54 10.84 -4.67
N ASP A 47 5.41 11.46 -5.02
CA ASP A 47 4.15 11.24 -4.32
C ASP A 47 3.71 9.76 -4.37
N LEU A 48 3.76 9.12 -5.55
CA LEU A 48 3.45 7.70 -5.66
C LEU A 48 4.40 6.86 -4.78
N LYS A 49 5.71 7.14 -4.82
CA LYS A 49 6.70 6.45 -4.01
C LYS A 49 6.38 6.58 -2.52
N GLN A 50 6.05 7.78 -2.04
CA GLN A 50 5.69 8.00 -0.65
C GLN A 50 4.41 7.24 -0.27
N ARG A 51 3.38 7.24 -1.12
CA ARG A 51 2.16 6.44 -0.90
C ARG A 51 2.44 4.94 -0.83
N LEU A 52 3.32 4.43 -1.69
CA LEU A 52 3.73 3.02 -1.67
C LEU A 52 4.49 2.66 -0.38
N ILE A 53 5.39 3.54 0.08
CA ILE A 53 6.14 3.38 1.34
C ILE A 53 5.17 3.42 2.54
N ASN A 54 4.31 4.44 2.62
CA ASN A 54 3.34 4.58 3.70
C ASN A 54 2.43 3.36 3.82
N LYS A 55 1.99 2.82 2.68
CA LYS A 55 1.19 1.59 2.65
C LYS A 55 1.96 0.36 3.14
N ALA A 56 3.23 0.20 2.76
CA ALA A 56 4.07 -0.88 3.26
C ALA A 56 4.25 -0.77 4.78
N ASN A 57 4.56 0.43 5.28
CA ASN A 57 4.73 0.71 6.71
C ASN A 57 3.46 0.43 7.51
N LEU A 58 2.29 0.79 6.96
CA LEU A 58 1.00 0.47 7.61
C LEU A 58 0.77 -1.04 7.73
N ILE A 59 1.06 -1.82 6.68
CA ILE A 59 0.91 -3.28 6.72
C ILE A 59 1.91 -3.88 7.71
N GLN A 60 3.17 -3.43 7.67
CA GLN A 60 4.24 -3.87 8.56
C GLN A 60 3.89 -3.59 10.04
N SER A 61 3.45 -2.36 10.36
CA SER A 61 3.04 -1.98 11.71
C SER A 61 1.90 -2.85 12.24
N ARG A 62 0.92 -3.17 11.39
CA ARG A 62 -0.17 -4.10 11.76
C ARG A 62 0.35 -5.52 11.99
N TYR A 63 1.26 -6.00 11.14
CA TYR A 63 1.90 -7.31 11.31
C TYR A 63 2.63 -7.39 12.66
N GLU A 64 3.47 -6.41 12.97
CA GLU A 64 4.22 -6.35 14.23
C GLU A 64 3.30 -6.28 15.45
N LYS A 65 2.22 -5.51 15.36
CA LYS A 65 1.22 -5.42 16.43
C LYS A 65 0.55 -6.76 16.70
N GLU A 66 0.06 -7.45 15.66
CA GLU A 66 -0.59 -8.76 15.83
C GLU A 66 0.41 -9.81 16.36
N THR A 67 1.64 -9.85 15.85
CA THR A 67 2.70 -10.75 16.32
C THR A 67 3.04 -10.49 17.79
N LYS A 68 3.18 -9.22 18.19
CA LYS A 68 3.45 -8.84 19.59
C LYS A 68 2.29 -9.21 20.51
N ASN A 69 1.04 -9.04 20.05
CA ASN A 69 -0.14 -9.42 20.83
C ASN A 69 -0.24 -10.94 21.01
N LEU A 70 0.08 -11.72 19.97
CA LEU A 70 0.13 -13.17 20.07
C LEU A 70 1.21 -13.63 21.05
N GLN A 71 2.43 -13.10 20.93
CA GLN A 71 3.53 -13.40 21.86
C GLN A 71 3.17 -13.09 23.31
N LYS A 72 2.57 -11.91 23.59
CA LYS A 72 2.09 -11.56 24.93
C LYS A 72 1.08 -12.56 25.47
N LYS A 73 0.11 -12.99 24.64
CA LYS A 73 -0.91 -13.96 25.06
C LYS A 73 -0.30 -15.34 25.31
N GLN A 74 0.67 -15.75 24.50
CA GLN A 74 1.42 -17.00 24.69
C GLN A 74 2.22 -16.98 26.01
N SER A 75 2.95 -15.89 26.30
CA SER A 75 3.66 -15.74 27.57
C SER A 75 2.71 -15.73 28.77
N TRP A 76 1.57 -15.05 28.66
CA TRP A 76 0.55 -15.07 29.70
C TRP A 76 0.01 -16.47 29.93
N TYR A 77 -0.28 -17.22 28.86
CA TYR A 77 -0.77 -18.60 28.97
C TYR A 77 0.24 -19.50 29.69
N GLN A 78 1.53 -19.44 29.31
CA GLN A 78 2.59 -20.23 29.97
C GLN A 78 2.67 -20.00 31.49
N GLN A 79 2.38 -18.78 31.95
CA GLN A 79 2.40 -18.44 33.38
C GLN A 79 1.15 -18.88 34.14
N ASN A 80 0.00 -18.97 33.46
CA ASN A 80 -1.30 -19.19 34.09
C ASN A 80 -1.90 -20.57 33.80
N GLN A 81 -1.22 -21.40 32.99
CA GLN A 81 -1.74 -22.68 32.50
C GLN A 81 -2.20 -23.61 33.63
N ILE A 82 -1.49 -23.63 34.77
CA ILE A 82 -1.78 -24.53 35.89
C ILE A 82 -3.14 -24.23 36.55
N SER A 83 -3.61 -22.98 36.49
CA SER A 83 -4.86 -22.54 37.09
C SER A 83 -6.03 -22.41 36.10
N MET A 84 -5.82 -22.74 34.83
CA MET A 84 -6.84 -22.58 33.78
C MET A 84 -7.85 -23.73 33.75
N GLN A 85 -9.10 -23.39 33.46
CA GLN A 85 -10.16 -24.36 33.19
C GLN A 85 -10.17 -24.75 31.71
N LYS A 86 -10.87 -25.84 31.38
CA LYS A 86 -10.99 -26.32 29.99
C LYS A 86 -11.53 -25.25 29.03
N ASP A 87 -12.50 -24.46 29.47
CA ASP A 87 -13.07 -23.37 28.66
C ASP A 87 -12.05 -22.26 28.39
N ASP A 88 -11.18 -21.96 29.36
CA ASP A 88 -10.10 -20.98 29.18
C ASP A 88 -9.07 -21.46 28.16
N GLU A 89 -8.77 -22.76 28.15
CA GLU A 89 -7.86 -23.38 27.17
C GLU A 89 -8.44 -23.32 25.76
N ILE A 90 -9.73 -23.65 25.58
CA ILE A 90 -10.42 -23.53 24.29
C ILE A 90 -10.39 -22.08 23.78
N ASN A 91 -10.68 -21.11 24.65
CA ASN A 91 -10.64 -19.68 24.30
C ASN A 91 -9.23 -19.24 23.90
N TYR A 92 -8.20 -19.73 24.57
CA TYR A 92 -6.80 -19.45 24.21
C TYR A 92 -6.42 -20.03 22.84
N LEU A 93 -6.79 -21.28 22.56
CA LEU A 93 -6.52 -21.92 21.27
C LEU A 93 -7.22 -21.20 20.12
N ASN A 94 -8.48 -20.78 20.33
CA ASN A 94 -9.23 -19.98 19.36
C ASN A 94 -8.56 -18.63 19.11
N TYR A 95 -8.13 -17.92 20.16
CA TYR A 95 -7.39 -16.68 20.00
C TYR A 95 -6.10 -16.87 19.20
N CYS A 96 -5.32 -17.93 19.51
CA CYS A 96 -4.08 -18.22 18.81
C CYS A 96 -4.31 -18.51 17.33
N SER A 97 -5.31 -19.32 16.99
CA SER A 97 -5.62 -19.67 15.60
C SER A 97 -6.03 -18.44 14.78
N GLU A 98 -6.88 -17.57 15.34
CA GLU A 98 -7.27 -16.32 14.70
C GLU A 98 -6.11 -15.34 14.52
N ALA A 99 -5.27 -15.18 15.54
CA ALA A 99 -4.12 -14.29 15.49
C ALA A 99 -3.12 -14.78 14.42
N MET A 100 -2.83 -16.08 14.38
CA MET A 100 -1.99 -16.67 13.34
C MET A 100 -2.57 -16.45 11.94
N PHE A 101 -3.88 -16.64 11.77
CA PHE A 101 -4.55 -16.38 10.49
C PHE A 101 -4.40 -14.91 10.05
N ARG A 102 -4.61 -13.96 10.97
CA ARG A 102 -4.41 -12.52 10.71
C ARG A 102 -2.97 -12.21 10.33
N ILE A 103 -1.99 -12.78 11.03
CA ILE A 103 -0.55 -12.63 10.74
C ILE A 103 -0.24 -13.13 9.33
N ARG A 104 -0.70 -14.33 8.94
CA ARG A 104 -0.47 -14.88 7.59
C ARG A 104 -1.07 -14.02 6.48
N ILE A 105 -2.25 -13.45 6.70
CA ILE A 105 -2.85 -12.49 5.77
C ILE A 105 -1.95 -11.26 5.62
N LEU A 106 -1.42 -10.71 6.72
CA LEU A 106 -0.57 -9.52 6.69
C LEU A 106 0.76 -9.80 5.99
N GLU A 107 1.39 -10.96 6.23
CA GLU A 107 2.58 -11.41 5.51
C GLU A 107 2.34 -11.48 4.00
N THR A 108 1.25 -12.14 3.60
CA THR A 108 0.88 -12.30 2.19
C THR A 108 0.64 -10.95 1.52
N ARG A 109 -0.04 -10.03 2.22
CA ARG A 109 -0.30 -8.67 1.73
C ARG A 109 0.99 -7.88 1.58
N LEU A 110 1.92 -7.98 2.54
CA LEU A 110 3.20 -7.29 2.49
C LEU A 110 4.06 -7.82 1.34
N ALA A 111 4.15 -9.14 1.18
CA ALA A 111 4.90 -9.78 0.09
C ALA A 111 4.36 -9.35 -1.28
N ARG A 112 3.03 -9.41 -1.47
CA ARG A 112 2.38 -8.93 -2.70
C ARG A 112 2.64 -7.46 -2.96
N HIS A 113 2.60 -6.61 -1.92
CA HIS A 113 2.88 -5.18 -2.07
C HIS A 113 4.33 -4.93 -2.49
N LYS A 114 5.31 -5.64 -1.90
CA LYS A 114 6.72 -5.57 -2.30
C LYS A 114 6.93 -5.97 -3.76
N GLN A 115 6.21 -6.98 -4.24
CA GLN A 115 6.27 -7.42 -5.64
C GLN A 115 5.65 -6.41 -6.62
N GLN A 116 4.51 -5.81 -6.26
CA GLN A 116 3.75 -4.93 -7.16
C GLN A 116 4.21 -3.47 -7.15
N ALA A 117 4.81 -2.98 -6.07
CA ALA A 117 5.20 -1.57 -5.93
C ALA A 117 6.17 -1.08 -7.03
N PRO A 118 7.23 -1.83 -7.41
CA PRO A 118 8.12 -1.41 -8.51
C PRO A 118 7.38 -1.34 -9.85
N GLN A 119 6.51 -2.31 -10.14
CA GLN A 119 5.72 -2.34 -11.38
C GLN A 119 4.82 -1.10 -11.49
N LYS A 120 4.12 -0.74 -10.40
CA LYS A 120 3.28 0.46 -10.36
C LYS A 120 4.06 1.75 -10.59
N TYR A 121 5.27 1.84 -10.04
CA TYR A 121 6.14 2.99 -10.24
C TYR A 121 6.56 3.11 -11.72
N MET A 122 7.02 2.00 -12.32
CA MET A 122 7.40 1.96 -13.73
C MET A 122 6.22 2.27 -14.67
N GLU A 123 5.03 1.73 -14.37
CA GLU A 123 3.81 2.02 -15.12
C GLU A 123 3.45 3.50 -15.08
N LEU A 124 3.55 4.15 -13.92
CA LEU A 124 3.29 5.59 -13.81
C LEU A 124 4.33 6.40 -14.57
N GLU A 125 5.62 6.07 -14.43
CA GLU A 125 6.69 6.77 -15.17
C GLU A 125 6.46 6.69 -16.68
N LYS A 126 6.13 5.49 -17.19
CA LYS A 126 5.80 5.30 -18.60
C LYS A 126 4.58 6.14 -19.00
N LYS A 127 3.52 6.13 -18.20
CA LYS A 127 2.30 6.93 -18.44
C LYS A 127 2.61 8.42 -18.55
N ILE A 128 3.37 8.98 -17.61
CA ILE A 128 3.74 10.40 -17.62
C ILE A 128 4.53 10.76 -18.88
N LYS A 129 5.53 9.93 -19.26
CA LYS A 129 6.35 10.16 -20.47
C LYS A 129 5.53 10.12 -21.76
N SER A 130 4.44 9.35 -21.78
CA SER A 130 3.53 9.22 -22.91
C SER A 130 2.29 10.12 -22.84
N ASP A 131 2.13 10.93 -21.78
CA ASP A 131 0.93 11.75 -21.58
C ASP A 131 0.90 12.88 -22.61
N SER A 132 -0.23 13.07 -23.29
CA SER A 132 -0.38 14.06 -24.36
C SER A 132 -0.05 15.49 -23.91
N ARG A 133 -0.19 15.80 -22.62
CA ARG A 133 0.12 17.12 -22.05
C ARG A 133 1.61 17.39 -21.89
N LEU A 134 2.45 16.34 -21.81
CA LEU A 134 3.88 16.45 -21.49
C LEU A 134 4.80 15.78 -22.52
N ILE A 135 4.30 14.90 -23.39
CA ILE A 135 5.10 14.08 -24.32
C ILE A 135 6.06 14.92 -25.17
N HIS A 136 5.59 16.06 -25.69
CA HIS A 136 6.40 16.94 -26.54
C HIS A 136 7.57 17.62 -25.79
N LEU A 137 7.55 17.59 -24.46
CA LEU A 137 8.58 18.21 -23.61
C LEU A 137 9.68 17.22 -23.18
N PHE A 138 9.46 15.92 -23.40
CA PHE A 138 10.41 14.84 -23.07
C PHE A 138 11.23 14.33 -24.27
N ILE A 139 11.00 14.90 -25.46
CA ILE A 139 11.79 14.71 -26.68
C ILE A 139 12.91 15.76 -26.71
#